data_AF-A0A3D3BA67-F1
#
_entry.id   AF-A0A3D3BA67-F1
#
_cell.length_a   1.000
_cell.length_b   1.000
_cell.length_c   1.000
_cell.angle_alpha   90.00
_cell.angle_beta   90.00
_cell.angle_gamma   90.00
#
_symmetry.space_group_name_H-M   'P 1'
#
loop_
_entity.id
_entity.type
_entity.pdbx_description
1 polymer ?
#
loop_
_entity_poly.entity_id
_entity_poly.type
_entity_poly.pdbx_seq_one_letter_code
_entity_poly.pdbx_strand_id
1 'polypeptide(L)'
;MKHSTFLANVPTVIRNSLLIAALAFAPVTTGYAAGDTALNTATQAEIQQFCTSIAEPARDQRYLLQKQELEKLQADIDGRIAILEKRKAEYEDWLKRRNDFLKQAEGNLVDIYKKMKADAAAPQLEQIDVVLAAAIIMRLPSRQSSLILSEMDAEKAALVAAVMSSAADPNTSKDPS
;
A
#
# COMPACT_ATOMS: atom_id res chain seq x y z
N MET A 1 -5.48 16.69 21.16
CA MET A 1 -4.11 17.01 21.60
C MET A 1 -3.58 15.85 22.43
N LYS A 2 -2.50 15.22 21.94
CA LYS A 2 -1.48 14.42 22.65
C LYS A 2 -1.98 13.17 23.41
N HIS A 3 -1.88 11.97 22.82
CA HIS A 3 -0.68 11.12 22.76
C HIS A 3 -0.01 10.91 24.12
N SER A 4 -0.06 9.68 24.65
CA SER A 4 1.12 8.86 25.00
C SER A 4 0.83 7.93 26.19
N THR A 5 0.45 6.69 25.92
CA THR A 5 0.58 5.55 26.85
C THR A 5 0.95 4.32 26.03
N PHE A 6 2.20 4.29 25.59
CA PHE A 6 2.81 3.13 24.96
C PHE A 6 4.26 3.04 25.44
N LEU A 7 4.51 2.66 26.70
CA LEU A 7 5.83 2.23 27.18
C LEU A 7 5.68 1.44 28.49
N ALA A 8 5.16 0.21 28.40
CA ALA A 8 5.20 -0.73 29.52
C ALA A 8 5.31 -2.17 29.02
N ASN A 9 6.40 -2.49 28.30
CA ASN A 9 6.95 -3.84 28.29
C ASN A 9 8.36 -3.83 27.64
N VAL A 10 9.39 -3.61 28.45
CA VAL A 10 10.78 -3.86 28.04
C VAL A 10 11.33 -4.95 28.96
N PRO A 11 11.71 -6.13 28.42
CA PRO A 11 12.12 -7.25 29.25
C PRO A 11 13.51 -7.03 29.87
N THR A 12 13.54 -7.25 31.18
CA THR A 12 14.65 -7.31 32.14
C THR A 12 15.68 -8.40 31.82
N VAL A 13 16.49 -8.26 30.76
CA VAL A 13 17.53 -9.25 30.40
C VAL A 13 18.94 -8.65 30.34
N ILE A 14 19.16 -7.44 30.86
CA ILE A 14 20.51 -6.84 30.94
C ILE A 14 20.79 -6.43 32.39
N ARG A 15 20.86 -7.42 33.28
CA ARG A 15 21.24 -7.21 34.68
C ARG A 15 21.82 -8.49 35.29
N ASN A 16 22.91 -8.98 34.74
CA ASN A 16 23.97 -9.71 35.46
C ASN A 16 24.93 -10.32 34.45
N SER A 17 26.13 -9.77 34.34
CA SER A 17 27.38 -10.49 34.03
C SER A 17 28.52 -9.47 34.08
N LEU A 18 28.78 -8.92 35.25
CA LEU A 18 30.04 -8.25 35.53
C LEU A 18 30.57 -8.81 36.85
N LEU A 19 31.83 -9.25 36.77
CA LEU A 19 32.77 -9.66 37.83
C LEU A 19 33.04 -11.16 38.00
N ILE A 20 34.35 -11.40 38.16
CA ILE A 20 35.09 -12.62 38.57
C ILE A 20 35.50 -13.51 37.38
N ALA A 21 36.77 -13.75 37.06
CA ALA A 21 38.04 -13.40 37.68
C ALA A 21 39.15 -13.36 36.63
N ALA A 22 40.02 -12.35 36.74
CA ALA A 22 41.38 -12.44 36.25
C ALA A 22 42.12 -13.53 37.05
N LEU A 23 42.45 -14.63 36.38
CA LEU A 23 43.40 -15.62 36.88
C LEU A 23 44.63 -15.58 35.97
N ALA A 24 45.76 -15.40 36.65
CA ALA A 24 47.06 -15.04 36.12
C ALA A 24 47.53 -15.95 34.98
N PHE A 25 48.04 -15.30 33.94
CA PHE A 25 48.93 -15.89 32.94
C PHE A 25 50.24 -16.27 33.65
N ALA A 26 50.40 -17.55 33.99
CA ALA A 26 51.71 -18.14 34.26
C ALA A 26 52.18 -18.84 32.97
N PRO A 27 53.37 -18.49 32.42
CA PRO A 27 53.89 -19.19 31.25
C PRO A 27 54.40 -20.56 31.73
N VAL A 28 53.57 -21.59 31.60
CA VAL A 28 54.06 -22.96 31.65
C VAL A 28 54.81 -23.17 30.34
N THR A 29 56.14 -23.03 30.37
CA THR A 29 57.00 -23.59 29.33
C THR A 29 56.94 -25.10 29.45
N THR A 30 55.89 -25.72 28.92
CA THR A 30 55.89 -27.15 28.63
C THR A 30 56.96 -27.37 27.58
N GLY A 31 58.07 -28.01 27.97
CA GLY A 31 59.03 -28.53 27.03
C GLY A 31 58.31 -29.46 26.05
N TYR A 32 58.22 -29.06 24.79
CA TYR A 32 57.87 -29.97 23.72
C TYR A 32 59.04 -30.92 23.54
N ALA A 33 59.01 -32.03 24.28
CA ALA A 33 59.76 -33.21 23.92
C ALA A 33 59.25 -33.63 22.53
N ALA A 34 60.10 -33.47 21.53
CA ALA A 34 59.91 -34.02 20.21
C ALA A 34 59.87 -35.56 20.34
N GLY A 35 58.68 -36.12 20.29
CA GLY A 35 58.48 -37.56 20.41
C GLY A 35 57.00 -37.91 20.48
N ASP A 36 56.26 -37.63 19.40
CA ASP A 36 55.01 -38.31 18.99
C ASP A 36 54.36 -37.58 17.81
N THR A 37 55.09 -37.44 16.71
CA THR A 37 54.54 -36.89 15.46
C THR A 37 53.60 -37.90 14.78
N ALA A 38 53.86 -39.20 14.88
CA ALA A 38 53.08 -40.22 14.18
C ALA A 38 51.69 -40.51 14.81
N LEU A 39 51.59 -40.61 16.13
CA LEU A 39 50.32 -40.84 16.83
C LEU A 39 49.38 -39.64 16.72
N ASN A 40 49.89 -38.41 16.88
CA ASN A 40 49.11 -37.19 16.66
C ASN A 40 48.62 -37.07 15.21
N THR A 41 49.46 -37.42 14.22
CA THR A 41 49.08 -37.35 12.81
C THR A 41 48.02 -38.39 12.44
N ALA A 42 48.11 -39.62 12.98
CA ALA A 42 47.09 -40.65 12.79
C ALA A 42 45.74 -40.23 13.40
N THR A 43 45.73 -39.71 14.64
CA THR A 43 44.51 -39.17 15.26
C THR A 43 43.98 -37.94 14.53
N GLN A 44 44.85 -37.08 13.99
CA GLN A 44 44.44 -35.89 13.25
C GLN A 44 43.81 -36.26 11.89
N ALA A 45 44.31 -37.28 11.21
CA ALA A 45 43.73 -37.79 9.97
C ALA A 45 42.36 -38.44 10.18
N GLU A 46 42.17 -39.21 11.26
CA GLU A 46 40.87 -39.78 11.64
C GLU A 46 39.86 -38.69 12.01
N ILE A 47 40.28 -37.67 12.75
CA ILE A 47 39.44 -36.51 13.08
C ILE A 47 39.07 -35.73 11.81
N GLN A 48 39.99 -35.56 10.86
CA GLN A 48 39.68 -34.91 9.58
C GLN A 48 38.66 -35.71 8.76
N GLN A 49 38.82 -37.03 8.68
CA GLN A 49 37.89 -37.91 7.95
C GLN A 49 36.49 -37.94 8.60
N PHE A 50 36.43 -37.94 9.93
CA PHE A 50 35.18 -37.83 10.67
C PHE A 50 34.51 -36.47 10.45
N CYS A 51 35.28 -35.37 10.54
CA CYS A 51 34.77 -34.02 10.30
C CYS A 51 34.24 -33.84 8.88
N THR A 52 34.90 -34.38 7.85
CA THR A 52 34.44 -34.27 6.45
C THR A 52 33.20 -35.13 6.18
N SER A 53 33.15 -36.36 6.71
CA SER A 53 32.00 -37.26 6.54
C SER A 53 30.72 -36.78 7.23
N ILE A 54 30.81 -35.95 8.28
CA ILE A 54 29.64 -35.36 8.96
C ILE A 54 29.32 -33.95 8.46
N ALA A 55 30.34 -33.16 8.12
CA ALA A 55 30.13 -31.79 7.67
C ALA A 55 29.34 -31.73 6.35
N GLU A 56 29.62 -32.60 5.38
CA GLU A 56 28.97 -32.55 4.07
C GLU A 56 27.47 -32.91 4.15
N PRO A 57 27.05 -34.05 4.78
CA PRO A 57 25.64 -34.38 4.91
C PRO A 57 24.85 -33.37 5.77
N ALA A 58 25.51 -32.77 6.77
CA ALA A 58 24.89 -31.73 7.60
C ALA A 58 24.66 -30.42 6.80
N ARG A 59 25.49 -30.13 5.78
CA ARG A 59 25.31 -28.98 4.89
C ARG A 59 24.19 -29.23 3.89
N ASP A 60 24.14 -30.43 3.30
CA ASP A 60 23.07 -30.83 2.38
C ASP A 60 21.70 -30.80 3.05
N GLN A 61 21.58 -31.32 4.27
CA GLN A 61 20.33 -31.25 5.03
C GLN A 61 19.89 -29.80 5.30
N ARG A 62 20.85 -28.91 5.60
CA ARG A 62 20.56 -27.47 5.79
C ARG A 62 20.08 -26.81 4.50
N TYR A 63 20.66 -27.17 3.35
CA TYR A 63 20.21 -26.63 2.06
C TYR A 63 18.82 -27.13 1.69
N LEU A 64 18.53 -28.42 1.92
CA LEU A 64 17.19 -28.98 1.69
C LEU A 64 16.13 -28.28 2.55
N LEU A 65 16.40 -28.08 3.84
CA LEU A 65 15.47 -27.38 4.74
C LEU A 65 15.27 -25.92 4.32
N GLN A 66 16.34 -25.21 3.96
CA GLN A 66 16.23 -23.83 3.47
C GLN A 66 15.43 -23.75 2.17
N LYS A 67 15.64 -24.70 1.25
CA LYS A 67 14.89 -24.78 0.00
C LYS A 67 13.40 -25.02 0.26
N GLN A 68 13.07 -25.94 1.15
CA GLN A 68 11.68 -26.22 1.53
C GLN A 68 11.01 -24.99 2.18
N GLU A 69 11.73 -24.26 3.04
CA GLU A 69 11.20 -23.04 3.66
C GLU A 69 10.97 -21.93 2.61
N LEU A 70 11.88 -21.78 1.64
CA LEU A 70 11.70 -20.84 0.53
C LEU A 70 10.52 -21.21 -0.36
N GLU A 71 10.36 -22.50 -0.71
CA GLU A 71 9.22 -22.99 -1.50
C GLU A 71 7.89 -22.75 -0.75
N LYS A 72 7.88 -22.98 0.56
CA LYS A 72 6.70 -22.71 1.40
C LYS A 72 6.37 -21.22 1.46
N LEU A 73 7.38 -20.36 1.62
CA LEU A 73 7.18 -18.91 1.68
C LEU A 73 6.72 -18.36 0.33
N GLN A 74 7.27 -18.89 -0.77
CA GLN A 74 6.81 -18.57 -2.12
C GLN A 74 5.35 -18.96 -2.31
N ALA A 75 4.95 -20.16 -1.90
CA ALA A 75 3.56 -20.61 -1.99
C ALA A 75 2.60 -19.74 -1.15
N ASP A 76 3.01 -19.28 0.04
CA ASP A 76 2.21 -18.34 0.85
C ASP A 76 2.05 -16.98 0.16
N ILE A 77 3.13 -16.45 -0.40
CA ILE A 77 3.11 -15.18 -1.16
C ILE A 77 2.18 -15.30 -2.37
N ASP A 78 2.32 -16.37 -3.15
CA ASP A 78 1.47 -16.61 -4.33
C ASP A 78 0.00 -16.73 -3.93
N GLY A 79 -0.29 -17.41 -2.80
CA GLY A 79 -1.64 -17.49 -2.24
C GLY A 79 -2.21 -16.12 -1.85
N ARG A 80 -1.40 -15.26 -1.22
CA ARG A 80 -1.81 -13.91 -0.84
C ARG A 80 -2.02 -13.00 -2.06
N ILE A 81 -1.17 -13.11 -3.07
CA ILE A 81 -1.32 -12.40 -4.35
C ILE A 81 -2.64 -12.80 -5.02
N ALA A 82 -2.94 -14.10 -5.08
CA ALA A 82 -4.19 -14.57 -5.67
C ALA A 82 -5.43 -14.00 -4.97
N ILE A 83 -5.40 -13.90 -3.63
CA ILE A 83 -6.49 -13.27 -2.87
C ILE A 83 -6.60 -11.78 -3.19
N LEU A 84 -5.48 -11.06 -3.23
CA LEU A 84 -5.47 -9.63 -3.54
C LEU A 84 -5.99 -9.33 -4.95
N GLU A 85 -5.53 -10.09 -5.95
CA GLU A 85 -6.00 -9.95 -7.33
C GLU A 85 -7.50 -10.24 -7.45
N LYS A 86 -8.00 -11.26 -6.73
CA LYS A 86 -9.45 -11.53 -6.67
C LYS A 86 -10.23 -10.34 -6.10
N ARG A 87 -9.78 -9.77 -4.97
CA ARG A 87 -10.43 -8.60 -4.34
C ARG A 87 -10.36 -7.36 -5.22
N LYS A 88 -9.24 -7.16 -5.91
CA LYS A 88 -9.07 -6.08 -6.88
C LYS A 88 -10.05 -6.23 -8.04
N ALA A 89 -10.16 -7.42 -8.63
CA ALA A 89 -11.10 -7.67 -9.72
C ALA A 89 -12.56 -7.47 -9.29
N GLU A 90 -12.94 -7.94 -8.10
CA GLU A 90 -14.26 -7.66 -7.51
C GLU A 90 -14.49 -6.15 -7.39
N TYR A 91 -13.51 -5.41 -6.86
CA TYR A 91 -13.61 -3.96 -6.68
C TYR A 91 -13.73 -3.20 -8.01
N GLU A 92 -12.90 -3.54 -9.00
CA GLU A 92 -12.92 -2.93 -10.33
C GLU A 92 -14.26 -3.18 -11.04
N ASP A 93 -14.83 -4.37 -10.91
CA ASP A 93 -16.16 -4.68 -11.46
C ASP A 93 -17.26 -3.83 -10.79
N TRP A 94 -17.24 -3.70 -9.46
CA TRP A 94 -18.17 -2.81 -8.75
C TRP A 94 -18.00 -1.34 -9.15
N LEU A 95 -16.75 -0.88 -9.32
CA LEU A 95 -16.46 0.47 -9.78
C LEU A 95 -16.98 0.70 -11.18
N LYS A 96 -16.80 -0.27 -12.09
CA LYS A 96 -17.33 -0.22 -13.45
C LYS A 96 -18.86 -0.10 -13.45
N ARG A 97 -19.56 -0.97 -12.71
CA ARG A 97 -21.02 -0.93 -12.61
C ARG A 97 -21.53 0.42 -12.08
N ARG A 98 -20.87 0.97 -11.06
CA ARG A 98 -21.18 2.30 -10.50
C ARG A 98 -21.00 3.39 -11.57
N ASN A 99 -19.87 3.37 -12.27
CA ASN A 99 -19.56 4.37 -13.29
C ASN A 99 -20.52 4.27 -14.49
N ASP A 100 -20.89 3.06 -14.89
CA ASP A 100 -21.87 2.84 -15.97
C ASP A 100 -23.25 3.37 -15.57
N PHE A 101 -23.69 3.11 -14.33
CA PHE A 101 -24.93 3.68 -13.79
C PHE A 101 -24.89 5.21 -13.73
N LEU A 102 -23.79 5.80 -13.24
CA LEU A 102 -23.63 7.26 -13.19
C LEU A 102 -23.67 7.88 -14.58
N LYS A 103 -22.99 7.29 -15.57
CA LYS A 103 -23.03 7.75 -16.96
C LYS A 103 -24.44 7.70 -17.54
N GLN A 104 -25.19 6.63 -17.27
CA GLN A 104 -26.56 6.50 -17.77
C GLN A 104 -27.51 7.50 -17.09
N ALA A 105 -27.41 7.66 -15.76
CA ALA A 105 -28.22 8.61 -15.01
C ALA A 105 -27.92 10.06 -15.43
N GLU A 106 -26.64 10.41 -15.59
CA GLU A 106 -26.20 11.71 -16.07
C GLU A 106 -26.68 11.96 -17.50
N GLY A 107 -26.50 11.01 -18.41
CA GLY A 107 -26.95 11.12 -19.81
C GLY A 107 -28.45 11.37 -19.93
N ASN A 108 -29.27 10.64 -19.16
CA ASN A 108 -30.72 10.83 -19.15
C ASN A 108 -31.13 12.23 -18.65
N LEU A 109 -30.49 12.71 -17.58
CA LEU A 109 -30.79 14.04 -17.02
C LEU A 109 -30.38 15.16 -17.99
N VAL A 110 -29.18 15.05 -18.57
CA VAL A 110 -28.65 15.99 -19.57
C VAL A 110 -29.56 16.01 -20.80
N ASP A 111 -30.04 14.86 -21.27
CA ASP A 111 -30.94 14.77 -22.43
C ASP A 111 -32.31 15.40 -22.19
N ILE A 112 -32.83 15.34 -20.95
CA ILE A 112 -34.07 16.03 -20.57
C ILE A 112 -33.88 17.54 -20.72
N TYR A 113 -32.88 18.12 -20.08
CA TYR A 113 -32.62 19.57 -20.13
C TYR A 113 -32.18 20.06 -21.51
N LYS A 114 -31.52 19.20 -22.30
CA LYS A 114 -31.17 19.49 -23.70
C LYS A 114 -32.38 19.64 -24.61
N LYS A 115 -33.46 18.91 -24.34
CA LYS A 115 -34.72 18.96 -25.13
C LYS A 115 -35.76 19.90 -24.52
N MET A 116 -35.60 20.27 -23.25
CA MET A 116 -36.44 21.25 -22.56
C MET A 116 -36.24 22.64 -23.18
N LYS A 117 -37.30 23.43 -23.26
CA LYS A 117 -37.18 24.84 -23.67
C LYS A 117 -36.51 25.64 -22.53
N ALA A 118 -35.69 26.61 -22.90
CA ALA A 118 -34.88 27.38 -21.95
C ALA A 118 -35.73 28.18 -20.95
N ASP A 119 -36.84 28.76 -21.41
CA ASP A 119 -37.85 29.47 -20.61
C ASP A 119 -38.48 28.60 -19.51
N ALA A 120 -38.63 27.30 -19.77
CA ALA A 120 -39.15 26.33 -18.80
C ALA A 120 -38.08 25.78 -17.85
N ALA A 121 -36.82 25.71 -18.32
CA ALA A 121 -35.70 25.16 -17.55
C ALA A 121 -35.13 26.18 -16.56
N ALA A 122 -34.99 27.44 -16.97
CA ALA A 122 -34.44 28.53 -16.15
C ALA A 122 -35.09 28.64 -14.76
N PRO A 123 -36.43 28.78 -14.61
CA PRO A 123 -37.06 28.91 -13.29
C PRO A 123 -36.94 27.65 -12.43
N GLN A 124 -36.71 26.47 -13.01
CA GLN A 124 -36.44 25.25 -12.24
C GLN A 124 -35.01 25.25 -11.69
N LEU A 125 -34.04 25.68 -12.52
CA LEU A 125 -32.63 25.73 -12.13
C LEU A 125 -32.33 26.86 -11.14
N GLU A 126 -33.15 27.90 -11.10
CA GLU A 126 -33.09 28.97 -10.07
C GLU A 126 -33.53 28.52 -8.68
N GLN A 127 -34.41 27.50 -8.61
CA GLN A 127 -34.99 27.01 -7.37
C GLN A 127 -34.13 25.93 -6.70
N ILE A 128 -33.20 25.32 -7.44
CA ILE A 128 -32.25 24.35 -6.88
C ILE A 128 -30.98 25.04 -6.38
N ASP A 129 -30.13 24.27 -5.72
CA ASP A 129 -28.84 24.74 -5.26
C ASP A 129 -27.96 25.27 -6.42
N VAL A 130 -27.26 26.38 -6.19
CA VAL A 130 -26.45 27.08 -7.20
C VAL A 130 -25.33 26.18 -7.74
N VAL A 131 -24.71 25.36 -6.89
CA VAL A 131 -23.64 24.45 -7.30
C VAL A 131 -24.18 23.33 -8.16
N LEU A 132 -25.36 22.80 -7.81
CA LEU A 132 -26.03 21.78 -8.60
C LEU A 132 -26.48 22.32 -9.97
N ALA A 133 -27.07 23.53 -10.00
CA ALA A 133 -27.45 24.21 -11.24
C ALA A 133 -26.23 24.41 -12.15
N ALA A 134 -25.11 24.91 -11.61
CA ALA A 134 -23.85 25.05 -12.33
C ALA A 134 -23.37 23.71 -12.90
N ALA A 135 -23.37 22.64 -12.10
CA ALA A 135 -22.93 21.32 -12.52
C ALA A 135 -23.79 20.72 -13.65
N ILE A 136 -25.11 21.00 -13.66
CA ILE A 136 -26.02 20.58 -14.73
C ILE A 136 -25.75 21.42 -15.99
N ILE A 137 -25.69 22.74 -15.87
CA ILE A 137 -25.50 23.68 -16.99
C ILE A 137 -24.15 23.45 -17.69
N MET A 138 -23.09 23.09 -16.94
CA MET A 138 -21.78 22.74 -17.50
C MET A 138 -21.79 21.45 -18.35
N ARG A 139 -22.73 20.54 -18.11
CA ARG A 139 -22.87 19.28 -18.86
C ARG A 139 -23.73 19.41 -20.11
N LEU A 140 -24.45 20.51 -20.27
CA LEU A 140 -25.25 20.81 -21.44
C LEU A 140 -24.39 21.32 -22.61
N PRO A 141 -24.87 21.21 -23.87
CA PRO A 141 -24.22 21.87 -24.99
C PRO A 141 -24.17 23.38 -24.78
N SER A 142 -23.04 24.02 -25.12
CA SER A 142 -22.78 25.45 -24.88
C SER A 142 -23.93 26.38 -25.29
N ARG A 143 -24.56 26.12 -26.44
CA ARG A 143 -25.72 26.88 -26.93
C ARG A 143 -26.94 26.77 -26.02
N GLN A 144 -27.24 25.59 -25.49
CA GLN A 144 -28.36 25.38 -24.58
C GLN A 144 -28.07 26.05 -23.23
N SER A 145 -26.85 25.90 -22.72
CA SER A 145 -26.40 26.55 -21.49
C SER A 145 -26.53 28.07 -21.58
N SER A 146 -26.12 28.68 -22.70
CA SER A 146 -26.26 30.13 -22.89
C SER A 146 -27.71 30.60 -22.94
N LEU A 147 -28.59 29.82 -23.59
CA LEU A 147 -30.02 30.15 -23.66
C LEU A 147 -30.68 30.04 -22.29
N ILE A 148 -30.35 29.00 -21.52
CA ILE A 148 -30.88 28.86 -20.15
C ILE A 148 -30.42 30.03 -19.28
N LEU A 149 -29.12 30.37 -19.30
CA LEU A 149 -28.59 31.48 -18.51
C LEU A 149 -29.19 32.84 -18.91
N SER A 150 -29.58 33.04 -20.19
CA SER A 150 -30.23 34.29 -20.62
C SER A 150 -31.70 34.39 -20.20
N GLU A 151 -32.37 33.26 -20.00
CA GLU A 151 -33.76 33.21 -19.51
C GLU A 151 -33.85 33.20 -17.97
N MET A 152 -32.71 33.12 -17.28
CA MET A 152 -32.65 33.18 -15.82
C MET A 152 -32.69 34.62 -15.29
N ASP A 153 -33.07 34.77 -14.02
CA ASP A 153 -32.83 35.98 -13.23
C ASP A 153 -31.33 36.35 -13.25
N ALA A 154 -31.03 37.62 -13.47
CA ALA A 154 -29.68 38.10 -13.70
C ALA A 154 -28.75 37.88 -12.50
N GLU A 155 -29.26 38.00 -11.27
CA GLU A 155 -28.48 37.79 -10.06
C GLU A 155 -28.16 36.29 -9.89
N LYS A 156 -29.15 35.43 -10.07
CA LYS A 156 -28.98 33.97 -10.01
C LYS A 156 -28.05 33.45 -11.09
N ALA A 157 -28.21 33.92 -12.33
CA ALA A 157 -27.34 33.55 -13.45
C ALA A 157 -25.88 33.94 -13.18
N ALA A 158 -25.64 35.12 -12.60
CA ALA A 158 -24.30 35.55 -12.22
C ALA A 158 -23.66 34.65 -11.15
N LEU A 159 -24.43 34.23 -10.14
CA LEU A 159 -23.96 33.31 -9.11
C LEU A 159 -23.60 31.94 -9.71
N VAL A 160 -24.47 31.40 -10.57
CA VAL A 160 -24.20 30.14 -11.26
C VAL A 160 -22.94 30.25 -12.12
N ALA A 161 -22.81 31.32 -12.91
CA ALA A 161 -21.64 31.55 -13.75
C ALA A 161 -20.34 31.70 -12.93
N ALA A 162 -20.41 32.35 -11.76
CA ALA A 162 -19.27 32.45 -10.85
C ALA A 162 -18.83 31.07 -10.33
N VAL A 163 -19.79 30.22 -9.95
CA VAL A 163 -19.49 28.83 -9.55
C VAL A 163 -18.88 28.04 -10.71
N MET A 164 -19.46 28.14 -11.92
CA MET A 164 -18.92 27.49 -13.12
C MET A 164 -17.48 27.93 -13.41
N SER A 165 -17.18 29.23 -13.28
CA SER A 165 -15.83 29.77 -13.46
C SER A 165 -14.85 29.24 -12.40
N SER A 166 -15.29 29.13 -11.14
CA SER A 166 -14.45 28.60 -10.07
C SER A 166 -14.17 27.10 -10.23
N ALA A 167 -15.15 26.33 -10.71
CA ALA A 167 -15.02 24.90 -10.95
C ALA A 167 -14.15 24.58 -12.18
N ALA A 168 -14.01 25.54 -13.10
CA ALA A 168 -13.13 25.43 -14.26
C ALA A 168 -11.66 25.75 -13.94
N ASP A 169 -11.34 26.27 -12.75
CA ASP A 169 -9.96 26.52 -12.33
C ASP A 169 -9.25 25.20 -11.98
N PRO A 170 -8.25 24.77 -12.76
CA PRO A 170 -7.53 23.52 -12.53
C PRO A 170 -6.77 23.45 -11.19
N ASN A 171 -6.64 24.56 -10.46
CA ASN A 171 -5.99 24.58 -9.14
C ASN A 171 -6.94 24.30 -7.97
N THR A 172 -8.26 24.21 -8.20
CA THR A 172 -9.26 24.00 -7.14
C THR A 172 -9.57 22.53 -6.85
N SER A 173 -9.23 21.59 -7.75
CA SER A 173 -9.36 20.15 -7.48
C SER A 173 -8.05 19.56 -6.96
N LYS A 174 -7.78 19.72 -5.67
CA LYS A 174 -6.87 18.79 -4.97
C LYS A 174 -7.64 17.50 -4.73
N ASP A 175 -7.44 16.53 -5.61
CA ASP A 175 -7.81 15.14 -5.35
C ASP A 175 -6.84 14.58 -4.29
N PRO A 176 -7.30 14.20 -3.07
CA PRO A 176 -6.46 13.50 -2.12
C PRO A 176 -6.46 12.02 -2.50
N SER A 177 -5.62 11.67 -3.47
CA SER A 177 -5.22 10.27 -3.70
C SER A 177 -3.73 10.10 -3.41
#